data_AF-A0A5D5AGH7-F1
#
_entry.id   AF-A0A5D5AGH7-F1
#
_cell.length_a   1.000
_cell.length_b   1.000
_cell.length_c   1.000
_cell.angle_alpha   90.00
_cell.angle_beta   90.00
_cell.angle_gamma   90.00
#
_symmetry.space_group_name_H-M   'P 1'
#
loop_
_entity.id
_entity.type
_entity.pdbx_description
1 polymer ?
#
loop_
_entity_poly.entity_id
_entity_poly.type
_entity_poly.pdbx_seq_one_letter_code
_entity_poly.pdbx_strand_id
1 'polypeptide(L)'
;MNRLHPLSAVTMVIQQAITWVTIPFFLVVFLSGIVDVVEYSWVFVLVPLGLLLGTTYALVYYYRFEYGITPDTFDVRSGVFSRRSREIPYGRIQNVDIARGVVQRLLGLAVVSIETAGGGNTEATLRFVSESEANRLQHQIRRRTAEATERRRRRADTDSDAVESGESPLPDDSVAGTPGEESASDPDFERADGTATAESGPQISESDSRTYESRRRRLFDLEARELLLYSFTSFRPAAVAAVLFVFFLATDTILDVLVTIAQPVGGPEDLENGTTGSYGVLTIVSMVNGLVITYLLSVAYTFATYYDFQLGRIDEDFVYERGLLQRYSGSIPVEKVQSVTVTANPVQRLIEYAGLWVETAGYGPDSGSGSQSAVPLADRRRVYAFTENLTGVERPRFHTPPSIARRRYLVRYSLIAAAIVAVAFGTAWATPLERWYLAAVVFLVVPPAAHLRYVNLGYYVGEDHLVVRRGFWRRRTTVIPYYRIQTVSTRRSIFQRRLGLASLVIDTASSRTFYWATPTIYDIDLEDAREANGVGRTRLQSALRERAQSDDVGLSVDFT
;
A
#
# COMPACT_ATOMS: atom_id res chain seq x y z
N MET A 1 26.77 -12.77 -15.11
CA MET A 1 25.70 -11.79 -14.84
C MET A 1 26.00 -10.53 -15.63
N ASN A 2 24.98 -9.97 -16.26
CA ASN A 2 25.06 -8.81 -17.13
C ASN A 2 24.75 -7.52 -16.35
N ARG A 3 25.20 -6.39 -16.89
CA ARG A 3 24.92 -5.04 -16.38
C ARG A 3 23.93 -4.32 -17.28
N LEU A 4 23.31 -3.27 -16.75
CA LEU A 4 22.43 -2.39 -17.52
C LEU A 4 23.22 -1.59 -18.56
N HIS A 5 22.52 -1.14 -19.60
CA HIS A 5 23.12 -0.30 -20.65
C HIS A 5 23.72 0.99 -20.05
N PRO A 6 24.88 1.51 -20.50
CA PRO A 6 25.50 2.70 -19.92
C PRO A 6 24.63 3.96 -19.95
N LEU A 7 23.76 4.12 -20.96
CA LEU A 7 22.79 5.22 -20.99
C LEU A 7 21.77 5.15 -19.83
N SER A 8 21.57 3.98 -19.22
CA SER A 8 20.78 3.84 -17.99
C SER A 8 21.40 4.60 -16.83
N ALA A 9 22.74 4.66 -16.76
CA ALA A 9 23.43 5.45 -15.75
C ALA A 9 23.10 6.94 -15.93
N VAL A 10 23.13 7.43 -17.17
CA VAL A 10 22.81 8.82 -17.50
C VAL A 10 21.37 9.16 -17.15
N THR A 11 20.41 8.33 -17.54
CA THR A 11 18.99 8.58 -17.23
C THR A 11 18.71 8.49 -15.73
N MET A 12 19.33 7.53 -15.02
CA MET A 12 19.25 7.43 -13.56
C MET A 12 19.87 8.66 -12.89
N VAL A 13 21.03 9.14 -13.36
CA VAL A 13 21.66 10.35 -12.85
C VAL A 13 20.76 11.55 -13.07
N ILE A 14 20.20 11.76 -14.27
CA ILE A 14 19.30 12.88 -14.54
C ILE A 14 18.06 12.81 -13.65
N GLN A 15 17.40 11.65 -13.56
CA GLN A 15 16.18 11.50 -12.76
C GLN A 15 16.46 11.73 -11.26
N GLN A 16 17.57 11.18 -10.77
CA GLN A 16 17.97 11.33 -9.37
C GLN A 16 18.45 12.76 -9.10
N ALA A 17 19.20 13.38 -10.00
CA ALA A 17 19.64 14.78 -9.93
C ALA A 17 18.43 15.71 -9.83
N ILE A 18 17.45 15.58 -10.73
CA ILE A 18 16.20 16.36 -10.65
C ILE A 18 15.57 16.16 -9.27
N THR A 19 15.34 14.91 -8.85
CA THR A 19 14.71 14.64 -7.54
C THR A 19 15.47 15.28 -6.37
N TRP A 20 16.79 15.11 -6.31
CA TRP A 20 17.63 15.63 -5.22
C TRP A 20 17.99 17.10 -5.33
N VAL A 21 17.71 17.77 -6.45
CA VAL A 21 17.81 19.23 -6.59
C VAL A 21 16.47 19.87 -6.25
N THR A 22 15.39 19.34 -6.80
CA THR A 22 14.04 19.88 -6.68
C THR A 22 13.55 19.83 -5.22
N ILE A 23 13.78 18.71 -4.52
CA ILE A 23 13.37 18.58 -3.11
C ILE A 23 14.01 19.66 -2.21
N PRO A 24 15.35 19.80 -2.12
CA PRO A 24 15.95 20.83 -1.27
C PRO A 24 15.65 22.24 -1.76
N PHE A 25 15.57 22.48 -3.07
CA PHE A 25 15.18 23.79 -3.60
C PHE A 25 13.80 24.21 -3.09
N PHE A 26 12.77 23.38 -3.33
CA PHE A 26 11.42 23.70 -2.88
C PHE A 26 11.29 23.65 -1.36
N LEU A 27 12.05 22.79 -0.67
CA LEU A 27 12.08 22.76 0.78
C LEU A 27 12.63 24.07 1.35
N VAL A 28 13.74 24.59 0.80
CA VAL A 28 14.31 25.87 1.25
C VAL A 28 13.37 27.02 0.93
N VAL A 29 12.85 27.11 -0.29
CA VAL A 29 11.88 28.16 -0.69
C VAL A 29 10.61 28.13 0.17
N PHE A 30 10.12 26.93 0.50
CA PHE A 30 8.94 26.77 1.36
C PHE A 30 9.26 27.14 2.81
N LEU A 31 10.38 26.65 3.35
CA LEU A 31 10.77 26.91 4.72
C LEU A 31 11.21 28.36 4.94
N SER A 32 11.79 29.03 3.95
CA SER A 32 12.17 30.45 4.05
C SER A 32 10.98 31.38 4.17
N GLY A 33 9.80 30.96 3.71
CA GLY A 33 8.54 31.69 3.90
C GLY A 33 7.82 31.38 5.23
N ILE A 34 8.32 30.43 6.03
CA ILE A 34 7.67 29.95 7.26
C ILE A 34 8.57 30.08 8.48
N VAL A 35 9.88 29.98 8.29
CA VAL A 35 10.88 29.91 9.34
C VAL A 35 12.01 30.90 9.02
N ASP A 36 12.09 31.98 9.79
CA ASP A 36 13.03 33.09 9.57
C ASP A 36 14.52 32.67 9.55
N VAL A 37 14.87 31.49 10.07
CA VAL A 37 16.24 30.94 10.01
C VAL A 37 16.67 30.41 8.67
N VAL A 38 15.72 30.06 7.81
CA VAL A 38 16.01 29.44 6.52
C VAL A 38 16.10 30.55 5.49
N GLU A 39 17.30 31.08 5.30
CA GLU A 39 17.56 32.02 4.22
C GLU A 39 17.50 31.36 2.83
N TYR A 40 17.10 32.11 1.80
CA TYR A 40 17.19 31.65 0.40
C TYR A 40 18.62 31.31 -0.01
N SER A 41 19.63 31.86 0.67
CA SER A 41 21.06 31.58 0.44
C SER A 41 21.42 30.09 0.63
N TRP A 42 20.67 29.36 1.46
CA TRP A 42 20.86 27.92 1.67
C TRP A 42 20.65 27.08 0.40
N VAL A 43 19.92 27.59 -0.60
CA VAL A 43 19.78 26.94 -1.91
C VAL A 43 21.15 26.70 -2.53
N PHE A 44 22.07 27.67 -2.44
CA PHE A 44 23.41 27.57 -3.04
C PHE A 44 24.30 26.50 -2.40
N VAL A 45 23.95 25.99 -1.21
CA VAL A 45 24.65 24.90 -0.54
C VAL A 45 23.91 23.58 -0.73
N LEU A 46 22.61 23.57 -0.44
CA LEU A 46 21.82 22.34 -0.40
C LEU A 46 21.52 21.79 -1.80
N VAL A 47 21.38 22.64 -2.82
CA VAL A 47 21.15 22.16 -4.20
C VAL A 47 22.40 21.49 -4.78
N PRO A 48 23.62 22.07 -4.73
CA PRO A 48 24.81 21.37 -5.20
C PRO A 48 25.11 20.10 -4.40
N LEU A 49 24.89 20.13 -3.07
CA LEU A 49 25.04 18.95 -2.22
C LEU A 49 24.05 17.85 -2.61
N GLY A 50 22.78 18.20 -2.82
CA GLY A 50 21.74 17.28 -3.28
C GLY A 50 22.09 16.68 -4.65
N LEU A 51 22.53 17.51 -5.60
CA LEU A 51 22.97 17.07 -6.92
C LEU A 51 24.12 16.06 -6.83
N LEU A 52 25.13 16.35 -6.00
CA LEU A 52 26.28 15.48 -5.78
C LEU A 52 25.83 14.14 -5.17
N LEU A 53 25.06 14.17 -4.08
CA LEU A 53 24.56 12.96 -3.41
C LEU A 53 23.67 12.13 -4.33
N GLY A 54 22.77 12.77 -5.07
CA GLY A 54 21.88 12.12 -6.03
C GLY A 54 22.65 11.45 -7.16
N THR A 55 23.66 12.13 -7.71
CA THR A 55 24.54 11.60 -8.75
C THR A 55 25.36 10.42 -8.23
N THR A 56 26.00 10.57 -7.07
CA THR A 56 26.75 9.47 -6.44
C THR A 56 25.86 8.27 -6.17
N TYR A 57 24.66 8.47 -5.63
CA TYR A 57 23.71 7.39 -5.38
C TYR A 57 23.31 6.67 -6.69
N ALA A 58 22.98 7.42 -7.74
CA ALA A 58 22.60 6.88 -9.04
C ALA A 58 23.72 6.05 -9.68
N LEU A 59 24.96 6.56 -9.64
CA LEU A 59 26.13 5.84 -10.15
C LEU A 59 26.40 4.57 -9.34
N VAL A 60 26.39 4.65 -8.01
CA VAL A 60 26.58 3.47 -7.15
C VAL A 60 25.49 2.44 -7.36
N TYR A 61 24.23 2.88 -7.53
CA TYR A 61 23.12 1.98 -7.85
C TYR A 61 23.35 1.29 -9.20
N TYR A 62 23.73 2.06 -10.24
CA TYR A 62 24.01 1.53 -11.59
C TYR A 62 25.12 0.47 -11.56
N TYR A 63 26.26 0.76 -10.92
CA TYR A 63 27.38 -0.19 -10.85
C TYR A 63 27.08 -1.43 -10.01
N ARG A 64 26.13 -1.35 -9.08
CA ARG A 64 25.71 -2.47 -8.22
C ARG A 64 24.49 -3.23 -8.76
N PHE A 65 23.90 -2.80 -9.87
CA PHE A 65 22.77 -3.47 -10.49
C PHE A 65 23.26 -4.55 -11.44
N GLU A 66 22.84 -5.80 -11.19
CA GLU A 66 23.21 -6.96 -11.98
C GLU A 66 21.98 -7.80 -12.28
N TYR A 67 21.93 -8.41 -13.45
CA TYR A 67 20.91 -9.40 -13.80
C TYR A 67 21.53 -10.60 -14.51
N GLY A 68 20.85 -11.74 -14.51
CA GLY A 68 21.36 -12.95 -15.13
C GLY A 68 20.25 -13.91 -15.54
N ILE A 69 20.53 -14.67 -16.59
CA ILE A 69 19.74 -15.82 -17.03
C ILE A 69 20.51 -17.05 -16.57
N THR A 70 19.88 -17.90 -15.76
CA THR A 70 20.42 -19.20 -15.34
C THR A 70 19.64 -20.31 -16.05
N PRO A 71 19.94 -21.61 -15.80
CA PRO A 71 19.17 -22.69 -16.41
C PRO A 71 17.69 -22.70 -16.02
N ASP A 72 17.36 -22.32 -14.78
CA ASP A 72 16.04 -22.50 -14.17
C ASP A 72 15.41 -21.19 -13.63
N THR A 73 16.21 -20.13 -13.47
CA THR A 73 15.78 -18.84 -12.90
C THR A 73 16.28 -17.62 -13.68
N PHE A 74 15.53 -16.54 -13.59
CA PHE A 74 15.98 -15.19 -13.92
C PHE A 74 16.37 -14.46 -12.63
N ASP A 75 17.64 -14.06 -12.52
CA ASP A 75 18.19 -13.49 -11.29
C ASP A 75 18.40 -11.99 -11.43
N VAL A 76 18.00 -11.22 -10.41
CA VAL A 76 18.21 -9.77 -10.34
C VAL A 76 18.77 -9.39 -8.98
N ARG A 77 19.89 -8.67 -8.99
CA ARG A 77 20.53 -8.10 -7.79
C ARG A 77 20.56 -6.59 -7.88
N SER A 78 20.15 -5.91 -6.82
CA SER A 78 20.06 -4.45 -6.78
C SER A 78 20.20 -3.88 -5.36
N GLY A 79 20.42 -2.57 -5.28
CA GLY A 79 20.41 -1.79 -4.04
C GLY A 79 21.78 -1.22 -3.65
N VAL A 80 21.74 -0.04 -3.01
CA VAL A 80 22.93 0.68 -2.53
C VAL A 80 23.22 0.33 -1.07
N PHE A 81 22.33 0.70 -0.15
CA PHE A 81 22.51 0.47 1.30
C PHE A 81 22.00 -0.89 1.77
N SER A 82 20.98 -1.42 1.10
CA SER A 82 20.40 -2.74 1.41
C SER A 82 20.35 -3.55 0.14
N ARG A 83 21.22 -4.56 0.04
CA ARG A 83 21.25 -5.46 -1.11
C ARG A 83 20.00 -6.33 -1.13
N ARG A 84 19.39 -6.44 -2.30
CA ARG A 84 18.25 -7.32 -2.58
C ARG A 84 18.65 -8.24 -3.73
N SER A 85 18.56 -9.53 -3.50
CA SER A 85 18.68 -10.57 -4.53
C SER A 85 17.30 -11.17 -4.74
N ARG A 86 16.91 -11.37 -5.99
CA ARG A 86 15.64 -11.98 -6.39
C ARG A 86 15.96 -13.04 -7.44
N GLU A 87 15.48 -14.24 -7.22
CA GLU A 87 15.59 -15.37 -8.14
C GLU A 87 14.16 -15.68 -8.57
N ILE A 88 13.88 -15.52 -9.86
CA ILE A 88 12.54 -15.63 -10.41
C ILE A 88 12.49 -16.90 -11.26
N PRO A 89 11.86 -17.99 -10.79
CA PRO A 89 11.73 -19.22 -11.57
C PRO A 89 10.97 -18.98 -12.87
N TYR A 90 11.44 -19.54 -13.99
CA TYR A 90 10.80 -19.31 -15.30
C TYR A 90 9.33 -19.74 -15.33
N GLY A 91 8.98 -20.83 -14.64
CA GLY A 91 7.60 -21.32 -14.55
C GLY A 91 6.66 -20.43 -13.72
N ARG A 92 7.16 -19.39 -13.06
CA ARG A 92 6.33 -18.37 -12.40
C ARG A 92 6.13 -17.12 -13.26
N ILE A 93 6.92 -16.92 -14.31
CA ILE A 93 6.83 -15.74 -15.17
C ILE A 93 5.59 -15.86 -16.05
N GLN A 94 4.69 -14.90 -15.93
CA GLN A 94 3.46 -14.83 -16.73
C GLN A 94 3.63 -13.92 -17.93
N ASN A 95 4.17 -12.72 -17.69
CA ASN A 95 4.33 -11.73 -18.74
C ASN A 95 5.70 -11.05 -18.67
N VAL A 96 6.19 -10.66 -19.85
CA VAL A 96 7.42 -9.90 -20.02
C VAL A 96 7.12 -8.78 -21.00
N ASP A 97 6.84 -7.60 -20.45
CA ASP A 97 6.48 -6.41 -21.21
C ASP A 97 7.70 -5.57 -21.55
N ILE A 98 7.66 -4.96 -22.73
CA ILE A 98 8.67 -4.02 -23.20
C ILE A 98 7.99 -2.67 -23.43
N ALA A 99 8.28 -1.68 -22.59
CA ALA A 99 7.76 -0.33 -22.73
C ALA A 99 8.80 0.60 -23.37
N ARG A 100 8.36 1.40 -24.35
CA ARG A 100 9.17 2.38 -25.08
C ARG A 100 8.41 3.68 -25.32
N GLY A 101 8.58 4.64 -24.42
CA GLY A 101 8.09 6.01 -24.62
C GLY A 101 8.83 6.75 -25.74
N VAL A 102 8.35 7.93 -26.14
CA VAL A 102 8.93 8.75 -27.24
C VAL A 102 10.44 8.94 -27.08
N VAL A 103 10.87 9.36 -25.88
CA VAL A 103 12.29 9.60 -25.58
C VAL A 103 13.11 8.30 -25.62
N GLN A 104 12.53 7.18 -25.20
CA GLN A 104 13.22 5.89 -25.16
C GLN A 104 13.43 5.34 -26.58
N ARG A 105 12.44 5.52 -27.48
CA ARG A 105 12.56 5.19 -28.90
C ARG A 105 13.67 6.01 -29.57
N LEU A 106 13.75 7.31 -29.29
CA LEU A 106 14.81 8.17 -29.82
C LEU A 106 16.20 7.73 -29.36
N LEU A 107 16.31 7.25 -28.12
CA LEU A 107 17.58 6.82 -27.51
C LEU A 107 17.91 5.33 -27.77
N GLY A 108 17.07 4.58 -28.47
CA GLY A 108 17.27 3.13 -28.70
C GLY A 108 17.16 2.28 -27.43
N LEU A 109 16.42 2.76 -26.42
CA LEU A 109 16.28 2.14 -25.11
C LEU A 109 14.88 1.56 -24.91
N ALA A 110 14.78 0.57 -24.03
CA ALA A 110 13.52 -0.01 -23.60
C ALA A 110 13.54 -0.36 -22.11
N VAL A 111 12.36 -0.27 -21.50
CA VAL A 111 12.11 -0.77 -20.14
C VAL A 111 11.57 -2.19 -20.28
N VAL A 112 12.15 -3.16 -19.58
CA VAL A 112 11.62 -4.54 -19.51
C VAL A 112 11.00 -4.76 -18.15
N SER A 113 9.72 -5.12 -18.12
CA SER A 113 8.96 -5.43 -16.92
C SER A 113 8.62 -6.92 -16.92
N ILE A 114 8.99 -7.63 -15.84
CA ILE A 114 8.72 -9.05 -15.66
C ILE A 114 7.66 -9.21 -14.59
N GLU A 115 6.57 -9.87 -14.95
CA GLU A 115 5.42 -10.13 -14.10
C GLU A 115 5.29 -11.62 -13.85
N THR A 116 4.86 -11.97 -12.64
CA THR A 116 4.79 -13.35 -12.19
C THR A 116 3.46 -13.70 -11.58
N ALA A 117 3.13 -14.99 -11.67
CA ALA A 117 1.94 -15.56 -11.08
C ALA A 117 1.93 -15.34 -9.57
N GLY A 118 0.87 -14.71 -9.09
CA GLY A 118 0.68 -14.37 -7.67
C GLY A 118 1.24 -13.00 -7.26
N GLY A 119 1.92 -12.25 -8.14
CA GLY A 119 2.35 -10.88 -7.83
C GLY A 119 1.39 -9.85 -8.42
N GLY A 120 0.64 -9.09 -7.60
CA GLY A 120 -0.19 -7.98 -8.10
C GLY A 120 0.58 -6.76 -8.63
N ASN A 121 1.89 -6.87 -8.86
CA ASN A 121 2.79 -5.83 -9.38
C ASN A 121 4.01 -6.47 -10.09
N THR A 122 4.65 -5.73 -10.99
CA THR A 122 5.91 -6.12 -11.65
C THR A 122 6.98 -6.59 -10.65
N GLU A 123 7.42 -7.85 -10.74
CA GLU A 123 8.37 -8.45 -9.78
C GLU A 123 9.82 -8.01 -10.04
N ALA A 124 10.17 -7.76 -11.30
CA ALA A 124 11.44 -7.15 -11.68
C ALA A 124 11.26 -6.17 -12.84
N THR A 125 11.89 -5.00 -12.73
CA THR A 125 11.93 -3.99 -13.80
C THR A 125 13.37 -3.66 -14.15
N LEU A 126 13.75 -3.92 -15.39
CA LEU A 126 14.99 -3.43 -15.99
C LEU A 126 14.68 -2.09 -16.64
N ARG A 127 15.00 -0.99 -15.93
CA ARG A 127 14.56 0.35 -16.35
C ARG A 127 15.03 0.74 -17.74
N PHE A 128 16.25 0.39 -18.14
CA PHE A 128 16.75 0.70 -19.48
C PHE A 128 17.75 -0.38 -19.93
N VAL A 129 17.39 -1.06 -21.01
CA VAL A 129 18.26 -1.95 -21.79
C VAL A 129 18.19 -1.51 -23.26
N SER A 130 19.15 -1.89 -24.10
CA SER A 130 19.02 -1.61 -25.53
C SER A 130 17.81 -2.37 -26.08
N GLU A 131 17.20 -1.85 -27.15
CA GLU A 131 16.09 -2.54 -27.83
C GLU A 131 16.43 -3.98 -28.21
N SER A 132 17.62 -4.20 -28.78
CA SER A 132 18.10 -5.53 -29.15
C SER A 132 18.22 -6.47 -27.95
N GLU A 133 18.68 -5.94 -26.81
CA GLU A 133 18.79 -6.69 -25.56
C GLU A 133 17.43 -6.99 -24.96
N ALA A 134 16.50 -6.03 -24.97
CA ALA A 134 15.13 -6.21 -24.49
C ALA A 134 14.43 -7.34 -25.25
N ASN A 135 14.52 -7.31 -26.58
CA ASN A 135 13.96 -8.34 -27.44
C ASN A 135 14.64 -9.69 -27.18
N ARG A 136 15.97 -9.73 -27.05
CA ARG A 136 16.72 -10.95 -26.71
C ARG A 136 16.26 -11.56 -25.39
N LEU A 137 16.17 -10.74 -24.34
CA LEU A 137 15.73 -11.16 -23.00
C LEU A 137 14.30 -11.70 -23.05
N GLN A 138 13.38 -10.99 -23.71
CA GLN A 138 11.99 -11.45 -23.83
C GLN A 138 11.90 -12.81 -24.54
N HIS A 139 12.61 -12.99 -25.66
CA HIS A 139 12.62 -14.26 -26.38
C HIS A 139 13.23 -15.39 -25.54
N GLN A 140 14.37 -15.14 -24.88
CA GLN A 140 15.02 -16.16 -24.05
C GLN A 140 14.19 -16.54 -22.83
N ILE A 141 13.57 -15.55 -22.16
CA ILE A 141 12.70 -15.81 -21.01
C ILE A 141 11.46 -16.60 -21.47
N ARG A 142 10.79 -16.19 -22.56
CA ARG A 142 9.64 -16.92 -23.10
C ARG A 142 9.98 -18.36 -23.46
N ARG A 143 11.11 -18.59 -24.12
CA ARG A 143 11.58 -19.94 -24.48
C ARG A 143 11.82 -20.78 -23.22
N ARG A 144 12.52 -20.24 -22.22
CA ARG A 144 12.80 -20.93 -20.95
C ARG A 144 11.54 -21.20 -20.13
N THR A 145 10.57 -20.29 -20.16
CA THR A 145 9.25 -20.48 -19.54
C THR A 145 8.49 -21.61 -20.22
N ALA A 146 8.51 -21.69 -21.55
CA ALA A 146 7.93 -22.80 -22.29
C ALA A 146 8.61 -24.14 -21.95
N GLU A 147 9.94 -24.21 -21.98
CA GLU A 147 10.73 -25.39 -21.62
C GLU A 147 10.44 -25.85 -20.17
N ALA A 148 10.38 -24.91 -19.22
CA ALA A 148 10.07 -25.21 -17.82
C ALA A 148 8.64 -25.75 -17.63
N THR A 149 7.69 -25.25 -18.41
CA THR A 149 6.29 -25.70 -18.39
C THR A 149 6.18 -27.12 -18.97
N GLU A 150 6.88 -27.40 -20.06
CA GLU A 150 6.93 -28.72 -20.69
C GLU A 150 7.59 -29.77 -19.79
N ARG A 151 8.71 -29.44 -19.14
CA ARG A 151 9.35 -30.33 -18.14
C ARG A 151 8.41 -30.66 -16.98
N ARG A 152 7.58 -29.71 -16.56
CA ARG A 152 6.60 -29.91 -15.49
C ARG A 152 5.47 -30.82 -15.93
N ARG A 153 4.95 -30.65 -17.15
CA ARG A 153 3.95 -31.56 -17.75
C ARG A 153 4.48 -32.99 -17.88
N ARG A 154 5.66 -33.17 -18.48
CA ARG A 154 6.28 -34.51 -18.62
C ARG A 154 6.49 -35.24 -17.29
N ARG A 155 6.83 -34.51 -16.22
CA ARG A 155 6.92 -35.10 -14.88
C ARG A 155 5.55 -35.53 -14.35
N ALA A 156 4.52 -34.71 -14.54
CA ALA A 156 3.15 -35.08 -14.16
C ALA A 156 2.67 -36.32 -14.93
N ASP A 157 2.92 -36.38 -16.24
CA ASP A 157 2.56 -37.53 -17.08
C ASP A 157 3.32 -38.82 -16.66
N THR A 158 4.60 -38.70 -16.30
CA THR A 158 5.40 -39.85 -15.82
C THR A 158 4.96 -40.34 -14.44
N ASP A 159 4.61 -39.41 -13.55
CA ASP A 159 4.11 -39.74 -12.21
C ASP A 159 2.70 -40.37 -12.28
N SER A 160 1.86 -39.97 -13.23
CA SER A 160 0.54 -40.57 -13.47
C SER A 160 0.63 -41.95 -14.13
N ASP A 161 1.49 -42.12 -15.15
CA ASP A 161 1.76 -43.44 -15.77
C ASP A 161 2.33 -44.45 -14.77
N ALA A 162 3.19 -44.02 -13.83
CA ALA A 162 3.77 -44.87 -12.79
C ALA A 162 2.74 -45.31 -11.72
N VAL A 163 1.71 -44.49 -11.46
CA VAL A 163 0.60 -44.82 -10.56
C VAL A 163 -0.36 -45.82 -11.24
N GLU A 164 -0.56 -45.71 -12.55
CA GLU A 164 -1.42 -46.62 -13.33
C GLU A 164 -0.80 -48.00 -13.60
N SER A 165 0.53 -48.08 -13.71
CA SER A 165 1.25 -49.33 -14.00
C SER A 165 1.63 -50.18 -12.79
N GLY A 166 1.29 -49.75 -11.55
CA GLY A 166 1.46 -50.55 -10.34
C GLY A 166 2.90 -50.84 -9.91
N GLU A 167 3.89 -50.25 -10.58
CA GLU A 167 5.30 -50.45 -10.29
C GLU A 167 5.71 -49.46 -9.17
N SER A 168 5.67 -49.92 -7.92
CA SER A 168 6.17 -49.13 -6.77
C SER A 168 7.68 -48.87 -6.90
N PRO A 169 8.15 -47.61 -6.91
CA PRO A 169 9.57 -47.32 -6.76
C PRO A 169 9.95 -47.43 -5.28
N LEU A 170 10.87 -48.33 -4.95
CA LEU A 170 11.56 -48.32 -3.65
C LEU A 170 12.41 -47.04 -3.51
N PRO A 171 12.58 -46.52 -2.28
CA PRO A 171 13.06 -45.17 -2.05
C PRO A 171 14.58 -45.09 -2.16
N ASP A 172 15.09 -44.06 -2.83
CA ASP A 172 16.41 -43.54 -2.55
C ASP A 172 16.32 -42.06 -2.17
N ASP A 173 17.12 -41.69 -1.17
CA ASP A 173 17.01 -40.49 -0.36
C ASP A 173 17.01 -39.19 -1.18
N SER A 174 16.02 -38.31 -0.93
CA SER A 174 16.20 -36.90 -0.55
C SER A 174 15.05 -35.96 -0.98
N VAL A 175 14.39 -35.40 0.04
CA VAL A 175 13.77 -34.05 0.12
C VAL A 175 12.53 -33.73 -0.76
N ALA A 176 11.37 -33.79 -0.08
CA ALA A 176 10.19 -32.88 -0.09
C ALA A 176 9.57 -32.47 -1.47
N GLY A 177 8.38 -32.92 -1.88
CA GLY A 177 7.07 -32.93 -1.21
C GLY A 177 6.32 -31.61 -1.50
N THR A 178 5.44 -31.48 -2.50
CA THR A 178 4.02 -31.92 -2.57
C THR A 178 3.42 -31.57 -3.97
N PRO A 179 2.38 -32.29 -4.49
CA PRO A 179 1.76 -32.24 -5.84
C PRO A 179 0.58 -31.24 -5.90
N GLY A 180 -0.28 -31.06 -6.92
CA GLY A 180 -0.67 -31.65 -8.22
C GLY A 180 -1.73 -30.66 -8.83
N GLU A 181 -1.82 -30.45 -10.15
CA GLU A 181 -2.82 -31.04 -11.10
C GLU A 181 -4.19 -30.30 -11.03
N GLU A 182 -4.93 -29.99 -12.09
CA GLU A 182 -5.27 -30.80 -13.27
C GLU A 182 -5.47 -30.02 -14.59
N SER A 183 -5.29 -30.78 -15.68
CA SER A 183 -5.78 -30.64 -17.07
C SER A 183 -7.32 -30.78 -17.11
N ALA A 184 -8.13 -30.63 -18.14
CA ALA A 184 -8.06 -30.72 -19.60
C ALA A 184 -9.27 -29.89 -20.14
N SER A 185 -9.58 -29.68 -21.42
CA SER A 185 -9.49 -30.51 -22.63
C SER A 185 -9.90 -29.65 -23.83
N ASP A 186 -9.28 -29.87 -24.98
CA ASP A 186 -9.71 -29.43 -26.31
C ASP A 186 -10.73 -30.44 -26.90
N PRO A 187 -11.58 -30.07 -27.87
CA PRO A 187 -11.20 -30.42 -29.25
C PRO A 187 -11.65 -29.48 -30.39
N ASP A 188 -10.79 -29.48 -31.43
CA ASP A 188 -11.00 -29.45 -32.89
C ASP A 188 -11.64 -28.27 -33.67
N PHE A 189 -10.76 -27.69 -34.51
CA PHE A 189 -10.86 -27.27 -35.92
C PHE A 189 -12.09 -26.50 -36.47
N GLU A 190 -11.84 -25.29 -36.99
CA GLU A 190 -12.04 -24.97 -38.43
C GLU A 190 -11.40 -23.61 -38.83
N ARG A 191 -10.74 -23.58 -40.00
CA ARG A 191 -10.20 -22.38 -40.64
C ARG A 191 -11.29 -21.77 -41.55
N ALA A 192 -11.57 -20.48 -41.40
CA ALA A 192 -12.17 -19.67 -42.45
C ALA A 192 -11.55 -18.25 -42.46
N ASP A 193 -11.01 -17.87 -43.61
CA ASP A 193 -10.63 -16.49 -43.96
C ASP A 193 -11.87 -15.61 -44.08
N GLY A 194 -11.79 -14.36 -43.62
CA GLY A 194 -12.83 -13.37 -43.89
C GLY A 194 -12.76 -12.10 -43.04
N THR A 195 -12.12 -11.07 -43.59
CA THR A 195 -12.50 -9.64 -43.53
C THR A 195 -12.91 -8.97 -42.20
N ALA A 196 -12.16 -7.92 -41.87
CA ALA A 196 -12.39 -6.96 -40.81
C ALA A 196 -13.84 -6.44 -40.73
N THR A 197 -14.39 -6.44 -39.51
CA THR A 197 -15.39 -5.46 -39.08
C THR A 197 -15.16 -5.16 -37.60
N ALA A 198 -15.02 -3.88 -37.26
CA ALA A 198 -14.86 -3.41 -35.90
C ALA A 198 -16.19 -3.57 -35.16
N GLU A 199 -16.31 -4.63 -34.36
CA GLU A 199 -17.45 -4.78 -33.45
C GLU A 199 -17.25 -3.91 -32.22
N SER A 200 -18.20 -2.99 -32.10
CA SER A 200 -18.42 -2.13 -30.94
C SER A 200 -18.71 -3.00 -29.72
N GLY A 201 -18.15 -2.63 -28.56
CA GLY A 201 -18.48 -3.27 -27.29
C GLY A 201 -19.99 -3.31 -27.03
N PRO A 202 -20.48 -4.26 -26.21
CA PRO A 202 -21.90 -4.52 -26.08
C PRO A 202 -22.65 -3.28 -25.58
N GLN A 203 -23.55 -2.76 -26.41
CA GLN A 203 -24.54 -1.76 -26.00
C GLN A 203 -25.62 -2.47 -25.18
N ILE A 204 -25.63 -2.24 -23.87
CA ILE A 204 -26.67 -2.74 -22.98
C ILE A 204 -28.00 -2.07 -23.37
N SER A 205 -28.97 -2.87 -23.79
CA SER A 205 -30.33 -2.41 -24.12
C SER A 205 -31.07 -1.94 -22.86
N GLU A 206 -31.88 -0.89 -22.95
CA GLU A 206 -32.72 -0.39 -21.83
C GLU A 206 -33.70 -1.43 -21.26
N SER A 207 -33.94 -2.53 -21.99
CA SER A 207 -34.74 -3.66 -21.52
C SER A 207 -33.95 -4.62 -20.62
N ASP A 208 -32.64 -4.75 -20.83
CA ASP A 208 -31.76 -5.52 -19.97
C ASP A 208 -31.51 -4.80 -18.64
N SER A 209 -31.31 -3.47 -18.65
CA SER A 209 -31.10 -2.70 -17.43
C SER A 209 -32.26 -2.80 -16.42
N ARG A 210 -33.52 -2.90 -16.90
CA ARG A 210 -34.69 -3.13 -16.05
C ARG A 210 -34.73 -4.54 -15.43
N THR A 211 -34.16 -5.54 -16.11
CA THR A 211 -34.02 -6.90 -15.60
C THR A 211 -32.83 -7.02 -14.63
N TYR A 212 -31.75 -6.27 -14.87
CA TYR A 212 -30.60 -6.14 -13.95
C TYR A 212 -30.94 -5.37 -12.66
N GLU A 213 -31.79 -4.34 -12.71
CA GLU A 213 -32.28 -3.63 -11.52
C GLU A 213 -33.15 -4.52 -10.61
N SER A 214 -33.91 -5.44 -11.20
CA SER A 214 -34.86 -6.34 -10.50
C SER A 214 -34.19 -7.35 -9.55
N ARG A 215 -32.91 -7.71 -9.75
CA ARG A 215 -32.17 -8.67 -8.88
C ARG A 215 -31.26 -8.00 -7.83
N ARG A 216 -31.15 -6.66 -7.82
CA ARG A 216 -30.22 -5.95 -6.93
C ARG A 216 -30.77 -5.89 -5.51
N ARG A 217 -30.23 -6.71 -4.60
CA ARG A 217 -30.54 -6.60 -3.17
C ARG A 217 -29.70 -5.48 -2.55
N ARG A 218 -30.36 -4.43 -2.05
CA ARG A 218 -29.69 -3.37 -1.29
C ARG A 218 -29.20 -3.93 0.05
N LEU A 219 -27.90 -3.79 0.32
CA LEU A 219 -27.27 -4.28 1.54
C LEU A 219 -26.96 -3.16 2.53
N PHE A 220 -26.51 -2.02 2.01
CA PHE A 220 -26.14 -0.87 2.82
C PHE A 220 -26.34 0.43 2.05
N ASP A 221 -26.91 1.41 2.74
CA ASP A 221 -27.03 2.80 2.31
C ASP A 221 -26.43 3.67 3.40
N LEU A 222 -25.68 4.70 2.99
CA LEU A 222 -25.09 5.65 3.93
C LEU A 222 -26.08 6.78 4.18
N GLU A 223 -26.64 6.84 5.38
CA GLU A 223 -27.59 7.90 5.72
C GLU A 223 -26.90 9.28 5.75
N ALA A 224 -27.65 10.36 5.50
CA ALA A 224 -27.12 11.72 5.51
C ALA A 224 -26.42 12.07 6.84
N ARG A 225 -26.96 11.59 7.98
CA ARG A 225 -26.34 11.77 9.30
C ARG A 225 -24.99 11.05 9.42
N GLU A 226 -24.88 9.85 8.86
CA GLU A 226 -23.68 9.02 8.90
C GLU A 226 -22.62 9.58 7.94
N LEU A 227 -23.03 10.11 6.80
CA LEU A 227 -22.15 10.82 5.87
C LEU A 227 -21.57 12.10 6.48
N LEU A 228 -22.39 12.89 7.18
CA LEU A 228 -21.90 14.07 7.90
C LEU A 228 -20.89 13.65 8.96
N LEU A 229 -21.25 12.69 9.82
CA LEU A 229 -20.38 12.17 10.87
C LEU A 229 -19.08 11.57 10.32
N TYR A 230 -19.14 10.87 9.19
CA TYR A 230 -17.95 10.39 8.49
C TYR A 230 -17.09 11.54 7.99
N SER A 231 -17.69 12.55 7.36
CA SER A 231 -16.99 13.70 6.81
C SER A 231 -16.26 14.48 7.90
N PHE A 232 -16.92 14.77 9.04
CA PHE A 232 -16.30 15.42 10.20
C PHE A 232 -15.22 14.56 10.88
N THR A 233 -15.36 13.23 10.89
CA THR A 233 -14.37 12.37 11.54
C THR A 233 -13.22 11.97 10.62
N SER A 234 -13.32 12.20 9.31
CA SER A 234 -12.28 11.83 8.35
C SER A 234 -11.38 13.03 7.99
N PHE A 235 -10.09 12.92 8.32
CA PHE A 235 -9.08 13.87 7.85
C PHE A 235 -8.45 13.35 6.56
N ARG A 236 -8.52 14.13 5.48
CA ARG A 236 -7.91 13.83 4.19
C ARG A 236 -6.76 14.80 3.92
N PRO A 237 -5.49 14.30 3.90
CA PRO A 237 -4.33 15.15 3.61
C PRO A 237 -4.41 15.89 2.26
N ALA A 238 -5.12 15.34 1.28
CA ALA A 238 -5.34 15.99 -0.01
C ALA A 238 -6.04 17.35 0.10
N ALA A 239 -6.84 17.57 1.16
CA ALA A 239 -7.47 18.86 1.41
C ALA A 239 -6.45 19.96 1.76
N VAL A 240 -5.29 19.59 2.33
CA VAL A 240 -4.19 20.53 2.60
C VAL A 240 -3.67 21.13 1.29
N ALA A 241 -3.52 20.31 0.26
CA ALA A 241 -3.07 20.79 -1.05
C ALA A 241 -4.07 21.77 -1.68
N ALA A 242 -5.38 21.52 -1.52
CA ALA A 242 -6.41 22.44 -1.97
C ALA A 242 -6.37 23.79 -1.22
N VAL A 243 -6.16 23.78 0.11
CA VAL A 243 -5.97 25.03 0.87
C VAL A 243 -4.72 25.77 0.43
N LEU A 244 -3.59 25.08 0.28
CA LEU A 244 -2.34 25.70 -0.17
C LEU A 244 -2.50 26.30 -1.58
N PHE A 245 -3.26 25.64 -2.45
CA PHE A 245 -3.57 26.16 -3.79
C PHE A 245 -4.43 27.42 -3.74
N VAL A 246 -5.48 27.44 -2.92
CA VAL A 246 -6.33 28.62 -2.73
C VAL A 246 -5.55 29.77 -2.08
N PHE A 247 -4.73 29.45 -1.07
CA PHE A 247 -3.82 30.41 -0.43
C PHE A 247 -2.90 31.05 -1.45
N PHE A 248 -2.24 30.24 -2.27
CA PHE A 248 -1.37 30.71 -3.34
C PHE A 248 -2.11 31.62 -4.34
N LEU A 249 -3.34 31.28 -4.71
CA LEU A 249 -4.12 32.04 -5.70
C LEU A 249 -4.64 33.38 -5.17
N ALA A 250 -4.86 33.51 -3.86
CA ALA A 250 -5.48 34.68 -3.23
C ALA A 250 -4.67 35.20 -2.03
N THR A 251 -3.34 35.22 -2.16
CA THR A 251 -2.42 35.49 -1.04
C THR A 251 -2.74 36.82 -0.35
N ASP A 252 -2.83 37.92 -1.10
CA ASP A 252 -3.03 39.26 -0.52
C ASP A 252 -4.38 39.37 0.22
N THR A 253 -5.48 38.94 -0.42
CA THR A 253 -6.81 38.97 0.18
C THR A 253 -6.89 38.11 1.44
N ILE A 254 -6.23 36.95 1.46
CA ILE A 254 -6.24 36.07 2.63
C ILE A 254 -5.43 36.69 3.77
N LEU A 255 -4.29 37.31 3.48
CA LEU A 255 -3.49 37.99 4.50
C LEU A 255 -4.25 39.16 5.12
N ASP A 256 -4.96 39.97 4.35
CA ASP A 256 -5.78 41.08 4.87
C ASP A 256 -6.88 40.58 5.82
N VAL A 257 -7.56 39.49 5.46
CA VAL A 257 -8.57 38.85 6.31
C VAL A 257 -7.93 38.32 7.59
N LEU A 258 -6.76 37.69 7.51
CA LEU A 258 -6.06 37.15 8.67
C LEU A 258 -5.58 38.26 9.62
N VAL A 259 -5.10 39.38 9.08
CA VAL A 259 -4.75 40.59 9.86
C VAL A 259 -6.00 41.12 10.57
N THR A 260 -7.11 41.29 9.86
CA THR A 260 -8.39 41.76 10.43
C THR A 260 -8.88 40.87 11.58
N ILE A 261 -8.76 39.54 11.44
CA ILE A 261 -9.14 38.59 12.50
C ILE A 261 -8.15 38.63 13.68
N ALA A 262 -6.87 38.89 13.42
CA ALA A 262 -5.83 38.92 14.45
C ALA A 262 -5.84 40.22 15.27
N GLN A 263 -6.18 41.37 14.68
CA GLN A 263 -6.22 42.68 15.32
C GLN A 263 -6.89 42.71 16.71
N PRO A 264 -8.14 42.21 16.91
CA PRO A 264 -8.80 42.25 18.22
C PRO A 264 -8.09 41.41 19.29
N VAL A 265 -7.20 40.50 18.91
CA VAL A 265 -6.45 39.60 19.81
C VAL A 265 -4.98 40.05 19.96
N GLY A 266 -4.63 41.25 19.47
CA GLY A 266 -3.28 41.80 19.54
C GLY A 266 -2.40 41.49 18.33
N GLY A 267 -2.99 41.15 17.19
CA GLY A 267 -2.31 41.09 15.89
C GLY A 267 -1.88 42.47 15.37
N PRO A 268 -1.07 42.52 14.29
CA PRO A 268 -0.57 43.78 13.77
C PRO A 268 -1.71 44.58 13.11
N GLU A 269 -1.58 45.90 13.05
CA GLU A 269 -2.54 46.73 12.31
C GLU A 269 -2.40 46.50 10.81
N ASP A 270 -1.16 46.44 10.32
CA ASP A 270 -0.79 46.16 8.92
C ASP A 270 0.43 45.24 8.84
N LEU A 271 0.66 44.65 7.66
CA LEU A 271 1.80 43.76 7.41
C LEU A 271 3.17 44.48 7.49
N GLU A 272 3.22 45.80 7.33
CA GLU A 272 4.47 46.56 7.25
C GLU A 272 5.01 47.02 8.61
N ASN A 273 4.14 47.27 9.60
CA ASN A 273 4.50 48.00 10.83
C ASN A 273 4.28 47.18 12.13
N GLY A 274 4.29 45.85 12.05
CA GLY A 274 4.06 44.99 13.20
C GLY A 274 5.26 44.88 14.16
N THR A 275 4.98 44.57 15.42
CA THR A 275 6.00 44.14 16.39
C THR A 275 6.18 42.61 16.32
N THR A 276 7.31 42.08 16.82
CA THR A 276 7.54 40.63 16.88
C THR A 276 6.42 39.89 17.62
N GLY A 277 5.85 40.50 18.67
CA GLY A 277 4.74 39.94 19.43
C GLY A 277 3.44 39.86 18.60
N SER A 278 3.12 40.93 17.88
CA SER A 278 1.91 40.98 17.05
C SER A 278 2.00 40.03 15.84
N TYR A 279 3.17 39.92 15.20
CA TYR A 279 3.38 38.91 14.17
C TYR A 279 3.24 37.48 14.72
N GLY A 280 3.70 37.22 15.95
CA GLY A 280 3.46 35.94 16.62
C GLY A 280 1.97 35.62 16.80
N VAL A 281 1.15 36.61 17.15
CA VAL A 281 -0.32 36.45 17.21
C VAL A 281 -0.88 36.17 15.82
N LEU A 282 -0.46 36.92 14.81
CA LEU A 282 -0.88 36.69 13.42
C LEU A 282 -0.53 35.27 12.96
N THR A 283 0.66 34.75 13.28
CA THR A 283 1.05 33.37 12.94
C THR A 283 0.13 32.34 13.59
N ILE A 284 -0.20 32.52 14.88
CA ILE A 284 -1.09 31.60 15.59
C ILE A 284 -2.50 31.65 14.98
N VAL A 285 -3.04 32.85 14.76
CA VAL A 285 -4.36 33.05 14.14
C VAL A 285 -4.41 32.46 12.73
N SER A 286 -3.36 32.68 11.94
CA SER A 286 -3.22 32.10 10.59
C SER A 286 -3.15 30.58 10.63
N MET A 287 -2.39 30.00 11.57
CA MET A 287 -2.29 28.56 11.74
C MET A 287 -3.63 27.94 12.14
N VAL A 288 -4.36 28.56 13.07
CA VAL A 288 -5.68 28.10 13.52
C VAL A 288 -6.69 28.20 12.37
N ASN A 289 -6.77 29.34 11.69
CA ASN A 289 -7.68 29.52 10.54
C ASN A 289 -7.34 28.56 9.40
N GLY A 290 -6.06 28.42 9.05
CA GLY A 290 -5.61 27.47 8.03
C GLY A 290 -6.00 26.04 8.37
N LEU A 291 -5.88 25.63 9.65
CA LEU A 291 -6.30 24.30 10.11
C LEU A 291 -7.82 24.14 10.04
N VAL A 292 -8.61 25.15 10.42
CA VAL A 292 -10.07 25.13 10.33
C VAL A 292 -10.53 25.06 8.87
N ILE A 293 -10.00 25.91 7.98
CA ILE A 293 -10.33 25.92 6.55
C ILE A 293 -9.95 24.57 5.92
N THR A 294 -8.75 24.05 6.21
CA THR A 294 -8.31 22.73 5.74
C THR A 294 -9.26 21.63 6.20
N TYR A 295 -9.66 21.67 7.46
CA TYR A 295 -10.62 20.73 8.00
C TYR A 295 -11.97 20.83 7.30
N LEU A 296 -12.53 22.03 7.14
CA LEU A 296 -13.81 22.24 6.45
C LEU A 296 -13.77 21.78 4.98
N LEU A 297 -12.68 22.08 4.26
CA LEU A 297 -12.50 21.56 2.90
C LEU A 297 -12.38 20.03 2.88
N SER A 298 -11.72 19.41 3.86
CA SER A 298 -11.67 17.95 4.02
C SER A 298 -13.07 17.35 4.24
N VAL A 299 -13.90 18.01 5.06
CA VAL A 299 -15.29 17.61 5.30
C VAL A 299 -16.09 17.71 4.00
N ALA A 300 -16.07 18.86 3.32
CA ALA A 300 -16.81 19.10 2.09
C ALA A 300 -16.38 18.12 0.97
N TYR A 301 -15.08 17.90 0.81
CA TYR A 301 -14.55 16.95 -0.17
C TYR A 301 -14.98 15.51 0.14
N THR A 302 -14.96 15.10 1.40
CA THR A 302 -15.43 13.76 1.80
C THR A 302 -16.92 13.61 1.55
N PHE A 303 -17.71 14.62 1.92
CA PHE A 303 -19.15 14.65 1.69
C PHE A 303 -19.46 14.49 0.20
N ALA A 304 -18.83 15.30 -0.66
CA ALA A 304 -19.01 15.22 -2.10
C ALA A 304 -18.56 13.89 -2.70
N THR A 305 -17.53 13.23 -2.13
CA THR A 305 -17.03 11.93 -2.62
C THR A 305 -17.97 10.76 -2.30
N TYR A 306 -18.62 10.79 -1.14
CA TYR A 306 -19.46 9.68 -0.63
C TYR A 306 -20.95 10.03 -0.56
N TYR A 307 -21.35 11.12 -1.20
CA TYR A 307 -22.74 11.49 -1.34
C TYR A 307 -23.51 10.36 -2.03
N ASP A 308 -24.71 10.06 -1.51
CA ASP A 308 -25.59 9.01 -2.03
C ASP A 308 -24.86 7.66 -2.20
N PHE A 309 -24.07 7.30 -1.18
CA PHE A 309 -23.36 6.03 -1.17
C PHE A 309 -24.35 4.88 -0.97
N GLN A 310 -24.37 3.96 -1.94
CA GLN A 310 -25.19 2.76 -1.91
C GLN A 310 -24.31 1.55 -2.16
N LEU A 311 -24.58 0.45 -1.45
CA LEU A 311 -23.95 -0.85 -1.60
C LEU A 311 -25.05 -1.89 -1.79
N GLY A 312 -25.06 -2.51 -2.96
CA GLY A 312 -25.92 -3.63 -3.30
C GLY A 312 -25.13 -4.91 -3.50
N ARG A 313 -25.87 -5.99 -3.76
CA ARG A 313 -25.35 -7.26 -4.23
C ARG A 313 -26.01 -7.63 -5.56
N ILE A 314 -25.20 -8.08 -6.50
CA ILE A 314 -25.64 -8.67 -7.77
C ILE A 314 -24.98 -10.04 -7.84
N ASP A 315 -25.79 -11.10 -7.80
CA ASP A 315 -25.33 -12.48 -7.69
C ASP A 315 -24.38 -12.69 -6.48
N GLU A 316 -23.08 -12.91 -6.72
CA GLU A 316 -22.07 -13.02 -5.67
C GLU A 316 -21.28 -11.74 -5.42
N ASP A 317 -21.37 -10.76 -6.31
CA ASP A 317 -20.54 -9.55 -6.27
C ASP A 317 -21.20 -8.42 -5.49
N PHE A 318 -20.39 -7.66 -4.75
CA PHE A 318 -20.85 -6.41 -4.15
C PHE A 318 -20.70 -5.27 -5.15
N VAL A 319 -21.74 -4.46 -5.32
CA VAL A 319 -21.71 -3.29 -6.22
C VAL A 319 -21.95 -2.05 -5.40
N TYR A 320 -21.09 -1.04 -5.55
CA TYR A 320 -21.27 0.25 -4.88
C TYR A 320 -21.42 1.38 -5.89
N GLU A 321 -22.17 2.40 -5.48
CA GLU A 321 -22.37 3.65 -6.20
C GLU A 321 -22.15 4.82 -5.25
N ARG A 322 -21.50 5.90 -5.70
CA ARG A 322 -21.24 7.09 -4.88
C ARG A 322 -20.88 8.34 -5.69
N GLY A 323 -21.05 9.50 -5.07
CA GLY A 323 -20.46 10.77 -5.49
C GLY A 323 -21.49 11.80 -5.92
N LEU A 324 -21.24 13.06 -5.55
CA LEU A 324 -22.10 14.20 -5.87
C LEU A 324 -21.73 14.85 -7.21
N LEU A 325 -20.42 15.14 -7.38
CA LEU A 325 -19.90 15.85 -8.56
C LEU A 325 -19.64 14.90 -9.73
N GLN A 326 -19.06 13.74 -9.42
CA GLN A 326 -18.82 12.65 -10.36
C GLN A 326 -19.42 11.38 -9.74
N ARG A 327 -20.29 10.72 -10.49
CA ARG A 327 -20.91 9.45 -10.09
C ARG A 327 -19.95 8.31 -10.41
N TYR A 328 -19.49 7.62 -9.39
CA TYR A 328 -18.65 6.43 -9.49
C TYR A 328 -19.46 5.18 -9.16
N SER A 329 -19.46 4.21 -10.05
CA SER A 329 -19.94 2.85 -9.79
C SER A 329 -18.79 1.87 -9.88
N GLY A 330 -18.85 0.79 -9.09
CA GLY A 330 -17.83 -0.26 -9.12
C GLY A 330 -18.34 -1.55 -8.49
N SER A 331 -17.74 -2.67 -8.88
CA SER A 331 -18.00 -3.99 -8.30
C SER A 331 -16.79 -4.51 -7.53
N ILE A 332 -17.06 -5.33 -6.52
CA ILE A 332 -16.10 -5.99 -5.65
C ILE A 332 -16.46 -7.48 -5.69
N PRO A 333 -15.79 -8.27 -6.54
CA PRO A 333 -16.05 -9.70 -6.61
C PRO A 333 -15.57 -10.40 -5.34
N VAL A 334 -16.45 -11.18 -4.70
CA VAL A 334 -16.17 -11.84 -3.41
C VAL A 334 -15.02 -12.82 -3.53
N GLU A 335 -14.99 -13.58 -4.61
CA GLU A 335 -13.90 -14.50 -4.98
C GLU A 335 -12.54 -13.80 -5.18
N LYS A 336 -12.50 -12.48 -5.38
CA LYS A 336 -11.25 -11.70 -5.55
C LYS A 336 -10.84 -10.99 -4.27
N VAL A 337 -11.60 -11.09 -3.19
CA VAL A 337 -11.26 -10.51 -1.90
C VAL A 337 -10.04 -11.21 -1.29
N GLN A 338 -9.01 -10.42 -0.99
CA GLN A 338 -7.75 -10.87 -0.41
C GLN A 338 -7.72 -10.62 1.10
N SER A 339 -8.19 -9.45 1.53
CA SER A 339 -8.24 -9.08 2.94
C SER A 339 -9.39 -8.10 3.20
N VAL A 340 -9.90 -8.15 4.43
CA VAL A 340 -10.96 -7.25 4.89
C VAL A 340 -10.44 -6.46 6.08
N THR A 341 -10.47 -5.12 6.00
CA THR A 341 -9.91 -4.24 7.04
C THR A 341 -10.97 -3.33 7.65
N VAL A 342 -11.22 -3.53 8.94
CA VAL A 342 -12.03 -2.62 9.76
C VAL A 342 -11.15 -1.48 10.27
N THR A 343 -11.56 -0.24 10.06
CA THR A 343 -10.84 0.96 10.48
C THR A 343 -11.67 1.82 11.42
N ALA A 344 -11.04 2.34 12.48
CA ALA A 344 -11.68 3.27 13.40
C ALA A 344 -10.65 4.23 14.04
N ASN A 345 -10.86 5.54 13.91
CA ASN A 345 -10.09 6.56 14.64
C ASN A 345 -10.60 6.72 16.10
N PRO A 346 -9.94 7.50 16.97
CA PRO A 346 -10.35 7.61 18.37
C PRO A 346 -11.76 8.16 18.55
N VAL A 347 -12.15 9.12 17.71
CA VAL A 347 -13.48 9.75 17.73
C VAL A 347 -14.55 8.74 17.30
N GLN A 348 -14.32 8.02 16.21
CA GLN A 348 -15.18 6.94 15.71
C GLN A 348 -15.33 5.82 16.73
N ARG A 349 -14.26 5.46 17.45
CA ARG A 349 -14.36 4.47 18.54
C ARG A 349 -15.21 4.96 19.70
N LEU A 350 -15.14 6.26 20.02
CA LEU A 350 -15.92 6.86 21.10
C LEU A 350 -17.43 6.87 20.78
N ILE A 351 -17.78 7.15 19.54
CA ILE A 351 -19.17 7.18 19.06
C ILE A 351 -19.68 5.82 18.56
N GLU A 352 -18.90 4.75 18.72
CA GLU A 352 -19.22 3.38 18.26
C GLU A 352 -19.39 3.20 16.74
N TYR A 353 -18.66 3.94 15.91
CA TYR A 353 -18.63 3.76 14.45
C TYR A 353 -17.31 3.14 13.95
N ALA A 354 -17.36 2.51 12.79
CA ALA A 354 -16.21 1.99 12.07
C ALA A 354 -16.42 2.07 10.55
N GLY A 355 -15.33 2.01 9.78
CA GLY A 355 -15.37 1.83 8.32
C GLY A 355 -14.81 0.47 7.92
N LEU A 356 -15.26 -0.06 6.79
CA LEU A 356 -14.83 -1.33 6.20
C LEU A 356 -14.17 -1.10 4.85
N TRP A 357 -12.98 -1.67 4.71
CA TRP A 357 -12.18 -1.62 3.48
C TRP A 357 -11.93 -3.03 3.00
N VAL A 358 -12.04 -3.24 1.69
CA VAL A 358 -11.82 -4.54 1.07
C VAL A 358 -10.70 -4.41 0.05
N GLU A 359 -9.72 -5.29 0.18
CA GLU A 359 -8.58 -5.38 -0.74
C GLU A 359 -8.85 -6.51 -1.75
N THR A 360 -8.86 -6.17 -3.04
CA THR A 360 -9.15 -7.12 -4.12
C THR A 360 -7.90 -7.40 -4.96
N ALA A 361 -7.87 -8.55 -5.63
CA ALA A 361 -6.83 -8.89 -6.61
C ALA A 361 -7.26 -8.49 -8.03
N GLY A 362 -6.32 -7.98 -8.84
CA GLY A 362 -6.46 -7.93 -10.31
C GLY A 362 -7.25 -6.77 -10.91
N TYR A 363 -7.25 -5.57 -10.32
CA TYR A 363 -7.75 -4.37 -11.02
C TYR A 363 -6.61 -3.64 -11.75
N GLY A 364 -6.81 -3.41 -13.05
CA GLY A 364 -5.81 -2.95 -14.01
C GLY A 364 -5.27 -1.52 -13.77
N PRO A 365 -4.17 -1.17 -14.45
CA PRO A 365 -3.39 0.06 -14.21
C PRO A 365 -4.16 1.37 -14.43
N ASP A 366 -5.28 1.35 -15.16
CA ASP A 366 -6.08 2.56 -15.48
C ASP A 366 -7.25 2.83 -14.51
N SER A 367 -7.55 1.91 -13.59
CA SER A 367 -8.56 2.12 -12.55
C SER A 367 -7.89 2.36 -11.21
N GLY A 368 -7.94 3.60 -10.72
CA GLY A 368 -7.24 4.03 -9.52
C GLY A 368 -7.43 3.10 -8.31
N SER A 369 -6.30 2.57 -7.81
CA SER A 369 -6.08 1.99 -6.48
C SER A 369 -6.86 0.71 -6.15
N GLY A 370 -6.15 -0.42 -6.03
CA GLY A 370 -6.69 -1.76 -5.66
C GLY A 370 -7.24 -1.93 -4.24
N SER A 371 -7.64 -0.84 -3.58
CA SER A 371 -8.29 -0.85 -2.26
C SER A 371 -9.55 0.00 -2.31
N GLN A 372 -10.70 -0.65 -2.40
CA GLN A 372 -12.00 0.03 -2.43
C GLN A 372 -12.64 0.05 -1.03
N SER A 373 -13.33 1.15 -0.74
CA SER A 373 -14.09 1.31 0.50
C SER A 373 -15.43 0.60 0.34
N ALA A 374 -15.58 -0.61 0.89
CA ALA A 374 -16.84 -1.34 0.84
C ALA A 374 -17.92 -0.70 1.71
N VAL A 375 -17.56 -0.21 2.91
CA VAL A 375 -18.47 0.56 3.79
C VAL A 375 -17.69 1.76 4.35
N PRO A 376 -17.96 3.00 3.90
CA PRO A 376 -17.19 4.18 4.33
C PRO A 376 -17.25 4.39 5.84
N LEU A 377 -18.46 4.33 6.39
CA LEU A 377 -18.72 4.39 7.82
C LEU A 377 -20.09 3.80 8.15
N ALA A 378 -20.18 3.00 9.21
CA ALA A 378 -21.43 2.55 9.78
C ALA A 378 -21.24 2.26 11.28
N ASP A 379 -22.35 2.00 11.98
CA ASP A 379 -22.30 1.50 13.35
C ASP A 379 -21.36 0.28 13.44
N ARG A 380 -20.53 0.28 14.47
CA ARG A 380 -19.49 -0.72 14.68
C ARG A 380 -20.05 -2.14 14.66
N ARG A 381 -21.24 -2.37 15.21
CA ARG A 381 -21.89 -3.69 15.22
C ARG A 381 -22.29 -4.11 13.81
N ARG A 382 -22.83 -3.18 13.00
CA ARG A 382 -23.18 -3.43 11.60
C ARG A 382 -21.94 -3.75 10.76
N VAL A 383 -20.84 -3.03 10.97
CA VAL A 383 -19.55 -3.32 10.31
C VAL A 383 -19.00 -4.68 10.70
N TYR A 384 -19.03 -5.04 11.99
CA TYR A 384 -18.58 -6.36 12.43
C TYR A 384 -19.48 -7.47 11.90
N ALA A 385 -20.81 -7.32 11.92
CA ALA A 385 -21.73 -8.29 11.34
C ALA A 385 -21.50 -8.48 9.84
N PHE A 386 -21.26 -7.40 9.10
CA PHE A 386 -20.91 -7.51 7.68
C PHE A 386 -19.55 -8.20 7.48
N THR A 387 -18.56 -7.89 8.33
CA THR A 387 -17.23 -8.53 8.28
C THR A 387 -17.34 -10.03 8.58
N GLU A 388 -18.15 -10.39 9.57
CA GLU A 388 -18.43 -11.76 9.97
C GLU A 388 -19.15 -12.52 8.86
N ASN A 389 -20.17 -11.93 8.22
CA ASN A 389 -20.80 -12.53 7.04
C ASN A 389 -19.84 -12.71 5.85
N LEU A 390 -18.83 -11.85 5.73
CA LEU A 390 -17.86 -11.89 4.64
C LEU A 390 -16.68 -12.84 4.91
N THR A 391 -16.34 -13.07 6.18
CA THR A 391 -15.12 -13.80 6.57
C THR A 391 -15.36 -14.97 7.53
N GLY A 392 -16.56 -15.15 8.06
CA GLY A 392 -16.90 -16.16 9.07
C GLY A 392 -16.28 -15.93 10.46
N VAL A 393 -15.53 -14.83 10.69
CA VAL A 393 -14.81 -14.62 11.95
C VAL A 393 -15.65 -13.87 12.98
N GLU A 394 -16.14 -14.60 13.98
CA GLU A 394 -16.79 -14.04 15.17
C GLU A 394 -15.76 -13.45 16.17
N ARG A 395 -15.93 -12.16 16.49
CA ARG A 395 -15.25 -11.38 17.57
C ARG A 395 -13.93 -11.98 18.13
N PRO A 396 -12.79 -11.80 17.46
CA PRO A 396 -11.54 -12.44 17.85
C PRO A 396 -10.99 -11.93 19.19
N ARG A 397 -10.53 -12.85 20.05
CA ARG A 397 -9.80 -12.52 21.29
C ARG A 397 -8.33 -12.26 20.97
N PHE A 398 -7.92 -10.99 21.03
CA PHE A 398 -6.56 -10.60 20.62
C PHE A 398 -5.49 -10.96 21.65
N HIS A 399 -4.40 -11.57 21.18
CA HIS A 399 -3.13 -11.61 21.88
C HIS A 399 -2.50 -10.22 21.91
N THR A 400 -2.13 -9.77 23.11
CA THR A 400 -1.43 -8.50 23.32
C THR A 400 0.08 -8.69 23.24
N PRO A 401 0.83 -7.73 22.67
CA PRO A 401 2.30 -7.80 22.67
C PRO A 401 2.89 -7.84 24.09
N PRO A 402 4.08 -8.42 24.27
CA PRO A 402 4.77 -8.44 25.57
C PRO A 402 5.01 -7.03 26.12
N SER A 403 5.07 -6.92 27.45
CA SER A 403 5.26 -5.63 28.15
C SER A 403 6.57 -4.91 27.78
N ILE A 404 7.59 -5.65 27.34
CA ILE A 404 8.85 -5.12 26.82
C ILE A 404 8.62 -4.27 25.57
N ALA A 405 7.63 -4.60 24.73
CA ALA A 405 7.27 -3.80 23.57
C ALA A 405 6.81 -2.38 23.98
N ARG A 406 6.06 -2.25 25.09
CA ARG A 406 5.64 -0.95 25.64
C ARG A 406 6.85 -0.08 26.01
N ARG A 407 7.85 -0.65 26.69
CA ARG A 407 9.10 0.05 27.06
C ARG A 407 9.87 0.49 25.82
N ARG A 408 9.94 -0.36 24.79
CA ARG A 408 10.58 0.00 23.52
C ARG A 408 9.92 1.20 22.85
N TYR A 409 8.58 1.29 22.85
CA TYR A 409 7.88 2.45 22.30
C TYR A 409 8.14 3.72 23.09
N LEU A 410 8.19 3.62 24.43
CA LEU A 410 8.58 4.74 25.29
C LEU A 410 9.96 5.27 24.89
N VAL A 411 10.98 4.40 24.86
CA VAL A 411 12.36 4.79 24.49
C VAL A 411 12.42 5.35 23.07
N ARG A 412 11.77 4.72 22.10
CA ARG A 412 11.77 5.18 20.70
C ARG A 412 11.17 6.58 20.58
N TYR A 413 10.05 6.85 21.25
CA TYR A 413 9.41 8.16 21.22
C TYR A 413 10.19 9.20 22.04
N SER A 414 10.84 8.80 23.14
CA SER A 414 11.79 9.65 23.87
C SER A 414 12.98 10.06 23.01
N LEU A 415 13.52 9.17 22.18
CA LEU A 415 14.61 9.51 21.24
C LEU A 415 14.16 10.53 20.19
N ILE A 416 12.93 10.41 19.68
CA ILE A 416 12.36 11.39 18.74
C ILE A 416 12.15 12.73 19.44
N ALA A 417 11.59 12.73 20.66
CA ALA A 417 11.42 13.94 21.46
C ALA A 417 12.78 14.61 21.76
N ALA A 418 13.80 13.81 22.12
CA ALA A 418 15.16 14.29 22.33
C ALA A 418 15.75 14.91 21.06
N ALA A 419 15.53 14.30 19.89
CA ALA A 419 15.96 14.87 18.62
C ALA A 419 15.27 16.22 18.32
N ILE A 420 13.96 16.34 18.60
CA ILE A 420 13.23 17.62 18.44
C ILE A 420 13.81 18.70 19.37
N VAL A 421 14.05 18.36 20.64
CA VAL A 421 14.66 19.29 21.61
C VAL A 421 16.09 19.64 21.20
N ALA A 422 16.87 18.69 20.71
CA ALA A 422 18.23 18.93 20.22
C ALA A 422 18.25 19.85 19.00
N VAL A 423 17.29 19.69 18.08
CA VAL A 423 17.11 20.61 16.94
C VAL A 423 16.73 22.01 17.45
N ALA A 424 15.77 22.12 18.37
CA ALA A 424 15.37 23.40 18.96
C ALA A 424 16.53 24.10 19.69
N PHE A 425 17.34 23.33 20.43
CA PHE A 425 18.56 23.82 21.06
C PHE A 425 19.60 24.28 20.03
N GLY A 426 19.82 23.51 18.97
CA GLY A 426 20.72 23.87 17.88
C GLY A 426 20.27 25.14 17.15
N THR A 427 18.97 25.31 16.91
CA THR A 427 18.43 26.53 16.30
C THR A 427 18.59 27.75 17.21
N ALA A 428 18.51 27.57 18.54
CA ALA A 428 18.71 28.65 19.50
C ALA A 428 20.13 29.22 19.54
N TRP A 429 21.11 28.50 18.97
CA TRP A 429 22.45 29.06 18.74
C TRP A 429 22.52 30.01 17.54
N ALA A 430 21.61 29.84 16.57
CA ALA A 430 21.53 30.65 15.36
C ALA A 430 20.42 31.72 15.41
N THR A 431 19.58 31.72 16.45
CA THR A 431 18.43 32.61 16.61
C THR A 431 18.29 33.14 18.01
N PRO A 432 17.57 34.27 18.21
CA PRO A 432 17.15 34.72 19.53
C PRO A 432 16.02 33.84 20.14
N LEU A 433 16.03 32.52 19.89
CA LEU A 433 15.06 31.58 20.44
C LEU A 433 15.40 31.27 21.92
N GLU A 434 15.27 32.28 22.78
CA GLU A 434 15.63 32.20 24.21
C GLU A 434 14.83 31.13 24.97
N ARG A 435 13.69 30.68 24.42
CA ARG A 435 12.77 29.72 25.04
C ARG A 435 12.78 28.34 24.39
N TRP A 436 13.92 27.90 23.84
CA TRP A 436 14.09 26.56 23.26
C TRP A 436 13.70 25.43 24.21
N TYR A 437 13.85 25.62 25.52
CA TYR A 437 13.49 24.65 26.56
C TYR A 437 11.99 24.30 26.55
N LEU A 438 11.12 25.16 26.00
CA LEU A 438 9.70 24.84 25.83
C LEU A 438 9.47 23.65 24.88
N ALA A 439 10.42 23.35 23.99
CA ALA A 439 10.36 22.13 23.17
C ALA A 439 10.35 20.85 24.03
N ALA A 440 10.83 20.90 25.28
CA ALA A 440 10.79 19.77 26.20
C ALA A 440 9.36 19.34 26.56
N VAL A 441 8.34 20.18 26.34
CA VAL A 441 6.91 19.81 26.48
C VAL A 441 6.56 18.57 25.64
N VAL A 442 7.26 18.31 24.54
CA VAL A 442 7.07 17.10 23.73
C VAL A 442 7.23 15.82 24.55
N PHE A 443 8.09 15.82 25.59
CA PHE A 443 8.25 14.66 26.48
C PHE A 443 6.99 14.33 27.29
N LEU A 444 6.13 15.31 27.58
CA LEU A 444 4.85 15.08 28.27
C LEU A 444 3.93 14.15 27.45
N VAL A 445 4.00 14.26 26.12
CA VAL A 445 3.18 13.48 25.19
C VAL A 445 3.73 12.07 24.96
N VAL A 446 5.01 11.82 25.29
CA VAL A 446 5.67 10.53 25.01
C VAL A 446 5.04 9.34 25.74
N PRO A 447 4.81 9.36 27.08
CA PRO A 447 4.16 8.25 27.77
C PRO A 447 2.76 7.89 27.24
N PRO A 448 1.81 8.85 27.07
CA PRO A 448 0.49 8.53 26.54
C PRO A 448 0.56 8.08 25.08
N ALA A 449 1.44 8.66 24.25
CA ALA A 449 1.65 8.21 22.87
C ALA A 449 2.18 6.77 22.80
N ALA A 450 3.19 6.43 23.61
CA ALA A 450 3.76 5.09 23.66
C ALA A 450 2.73 4.06 24.13
N HIS A 451 1.92 4.42 25.13
CA HIS A 451 0.83 3.57 25.59
C HIS A 451 -0.26 3.39 24.52
N LEU A 452 -0.67 4.48 23.86
CA LEU A 452 -1.66 4.44 22.77
C LEU A 452 -1.19 3.56 21.61
N ARG A 453 0.10 3.62 21.25
CA ARG A 453 0.68 2.72 20.25
C ARG A 453 0.57 1.26 20.68
N TYR A 454 0.94 0.96 21.93
CA TYR A 454 0.95 -0.40 22.48
C TYR A 454 -0.45 -1.03 22.52
N VAL A 455 -1.47 -0.32 23.02
CA VAL A 455 -2.85 -0.85 23.14
C VAL A 455 -3.54 -1.07 21.80
N ASN A 456 -3.08 -0.40 20.74
CA ASN A 456 -3.62 -0.55 19.40
C ASN A 456 -2.98 -1.71 18.61
N LEU A 457 -2.02 -2.42 19.20
CA LEU A 457 -1.43 -3.62 18.62
C LEU A 457 -2.17 -4.87 19.12
N GLY A 458 -2.17 -5.90 18.29
CA GLY A 458 -2.64 -7.23 18.67
C GLY A 458 -2.76 -8.11 17.45
N TYR A 459 -2.86 -9.41 17.69
CA TYR A 459 -3.13 -10.37 16.64
C TYR A 459 -4.03 -11.49 17.19
N TYR A 460 -4.67 -12.21 16.30
CA TYR A 460 -5.45 -13.39 16.62
C TYR A 460 -5.22 -14.44 15.55
N VAL A 461 -4.96 -15.65 15.99
CA VAL A 461 -4.72 -16.84 15.16
C VAL A 461 -5.98 -17.70 15.30
N GLY A 462 -6.91 -17.56 14.35
CA GLY A 462 -8.10 -18.40 14.26
C GLY A 462 -7.80 -19.69 13.48
N GLU A 463 -8.82 -20.50 13.22
CA GLU A 463 -8.67 -21.76 12.45
C GLU A 463 -8.35 -21.47 10.99
N ASP A 464 -9.20 -20.68 10.32
CA ASP A 464 -9.06 -20.35 8.88
C ASP A 464 -8.50 -18.95 8.59
N HIS A 465 -8.40 -18.10 9.62
CA HIS A 465 -8.10 -16.68 9.48
C HIS A 465 -7.04 -16.18 10.46
N LEU A 466 -6.17 -15.31 9.94
CA LEU A 466 -5.24 -14.50 10.71
C LEU A 466 -5.77 -13.07 10.81
N VAL A 467 -6.00 -12.57 12.03
CA VAL A 467 -6.46 -11.20 12.26
C VAL A 467 -5.34 -10.37 12.85
N VAL A 468 -4.99 -9.26 12.19
CA VAL A 468 -3.91 -8.36 12.61
C VAL A 468 -4.48 -7.00 12.96
N ARG A 469 -4.22 -6.55 14.19
CA ARG A 469 -4.63 -5.24 14.70
C ARG A 469 -3.42 -4.34 14.88
N ARG A 470 -3.49 -3.15 14.28
CA ARG A 470 -2.42 -2.15 14.36
C ARG A 470 -2.95 -0.73 14.22
N GLY A 471 -2.17 0.25 14.65
CA GLY A 471 -2.50 1.66 14.44
C GLY A 471 -1.82 2.60 15.42
N PHE A 472 -2.15 3.88 15.32
CA PHE A 472 -1.81 4.88 16.33
C PHE A 472 -3.05 5.75 16.58
N TRP A 473 -3.39 6.62 15.63
CA TRP A 473 -4.66 7.35 15.65
C TRP A 473 -5.79 6.48 15.10
N ARG A 474 -5.67 6.08 13.84
CA ARG A 474 -6.58 5.12 13.18
C ARG A 474 -6.13 3.69 13.49
N ARG A 475 -6.97 2.95 14.21
CA ARG A 475 -6.82 1.52 14.45
C ARG A 475 -7.35 0.77 13.22
N ARG A 476 -6.58 -0.19 12.72
CA ARG A 476 -6.90 -1.05 11.59
C ARG A 476 -6.86 -2.49 12.06
N THR A 477 -7.93 -3.22 11.81
CA THR A 477 -8.07 -4.64 12.13
C THR A 477 -8.28 -5.36 10.81
N THR A 478 -7.26 -6.02 10.31
CA THR A 478 -7.26 -6.71 9.02
C THR A 478 -7.46 -8.19 9.26
N VAL A 479 -8.52 -8.76 8.69
CA VAL A 479 -8.81 -10.20 8.63
C VAL A 479 -8.24 -10.72 7.31
N ILE A 480 -7.41 -11.76 7.40
CA ILE A 480 -6.71 -12.36 6.26
C ILE A 480 -6.94 -13.87 6.32
N PRO A 481 -7.64 -14.47 5.34
CA PRO A 481 -7.74 -15.92 5.26
C PRO A 481 -6.37 -16.56 5.00
N TYR A 482 -6.07 -17.71 5.60
CA TYR A 482 -4.75 -18.35 5.45
C TYR A 482 -4.43 -18.68 3.99
N TYR A 483 -5.41 -19.11 3.21
CA TYR A 483 -5.23 -19.43 1.78
C TYR A 483 -4.89 -18.21 0.90
N ARG A 484 -5.04 -16.98 1.41
CA ARG A 484 -4.62 -15.74 0.72
C ARG A 484 -3.22 -15.28 1.13
N ILE A 485 -2.63 -15.90 2.14
CA ILE A 485 -1.28 -15.59 2.61
C ILE A 485 -0.26 -16.30 1.70
N GLN A 486 0.61 -15.52 1.07
CA GLN A 486 1.64 -16.05 0.17
C GLN A 486 2.95 -16.29 0.88
N THR A 487 3.32 -15.35 1.74
CA THR A 487 4.59 -15.42 2.46
C THR A 487 4.45 -14.74 3.79
N VAL A 488 4.99 -15.40 4.81
CA VAL A 488 5.13 -14.86 6.15
C VAL A 488 6.62 -14.63 6.38
N SER A 489 7.03 -13.37 6.49
CA SER A 489 8.44 -13.02 6.70
C SER A 489 8.67 -12.40 8.06
N THR A 490 9.73 -12.82 8.74
CA THR A 490 10.11 -12.29 10.05
C THR A 490 11.14 -11.16 9.88
N ARG A 491 10.84 -9.95 10.36
CA ARG A 491 11.74 -8.80 10.39
C ARG A 491 12.14 -8.46 11.81
N ARG A 492 13.44 -8.24 12.02
CA ARG A 492 14.02 -7.88 13.33
C ARG A 492 15.10 -6.83 13.18
N SER A 493 14.91 -5.66 13.78
CA SER A 493 15.97 -4.65 13.93
C SER A 493 17.00 -5.08 14.97
N ILE A 494 18.17 -4.43 14.99
CA ILE A 494 19.23 -4.68 15.98
C ILE A 494 18.68 -4.57 17.42
N PHE A 495 17.84 -3.58 17.69
CA PHE A 495 17.20 -3.39 18.99
C PHE A 495 16.15 -4.47 19.30
N GLN A 496 15.36 -4.90 18.32
CA GLN A 496 14.41 -6.00 18.51
C GLN A 496 15.13 -7.32 18.80
N ARG A 497 16.30 -7.56 18.18
CA ARG A 497 17.11 -8.76 18.45
C ARG A 497 17.57 -8.84 19.90
N ARG A 498 18.06 -7.72 20.46
CA ARG A 498 18.49 -7.63 21.87
C ARG A 498 17.35 -7.79 22.87
N LEU A 499 16.13 -7.41 22.48
CA LEU A 499 14.94 -7.46 23.34
C LEU A 499 14.12 -8.74 23.18
N GLY A 500 14.56 -9.71 22.36
CA GLY A 500 13.78 -10.92 22.10
C GLY A 500 12.54 -10.71 21.23
N LEU A 501 12.39 -9.55 20.59
CA LEU A 501 11.18 -9.20 19.81
C LEU A 501 11.33 -9.50 18.32
N ALA A 502 10.20 -9.68 17.64
CA ALA A 502 10.12 -9.78 16.20
C ALA A 502 8.86 -9.10 15.62
N SER A 503 8.93 -8.77 14.32
CA SER A 503 7.76 -8.34 13.54
C SER A 503 7.49 -9.35 12.43
N LEU A 504 6.24 -9.77 12.30
CA LEU A 504 5.80 -10.70 11.27
C LEU A 504 5.10 -9.92 10.16
N VAL A 505 5.65 -9.94 8.96
CA VAL A 505 5.09 -9.29 7.77
C VAL A 505 4.39 -10.36 6.95
N ILE A 506 3.10 -10.14 6.69
CA ILE A 506 2.23 -11.08 5.99
C ILE A 506 1.98 -10.50 4.59
N ASP A 507 2.58 -11.12 3.60
CA ASP A 507 2.40 -10.77 2.20
C ASP A 507 1.21 -11.56 1.63
N THR A 508 0.24 -10.85 1.07
CA THR A 508 -0.86 -11.40 0.25
C THR A 508 -0.69 -10.95 -1.20
N ALA A 509 -1.40 -11.59 -2.14
CA ALA A 509 -1.28 -11.36 -3.57
C ALA A 509 -1.44 -9.88 -4.00
N SER A 510 -2.17 -9.07 -3.23
CA SER A 510 -2.48 -7.66 -3.51
C SER A 510 -1.69 -6.64 -2.66
N SER A 511 -1.03 -7.08 -1.58
CA SER A 511 -0.47 -6.23 -0.50
C SER A 511 0.68 -5.29 -0.86
N ARG A 512 1.11 -5.22 -2.13
CA ARG A 512 2.27 -4.44 -2.59
C ARG A 512 1.87 -3.17 -3.37
N THR A 513 0.59 -2.93 -3.59
CA THR A 513 0.07 -1.75 -4.31
C THR A 513 0.02 -0.52 -3.41
N PHE A 514 1.22 0.00 -3.12
CA PHE A 514 1.68 1.34 -2.69
C PHE A 514 0.88 2.27 -1.74
N TYR A 515 -0.38 2.02 -1.39
CA TYR A 515 -1.21 2.95 -0.59
C TYR A 515 -1.46 2.49 0.85
N TRP A 516 -1.39 1.19 1.14
CA TRP A 516 -1.59 0.65 2.48
C TRP A 516 -0.43 -0.26 2.87
N ALA A 517 0.19 0.01 4.02
CA ALA A 517 1.32 -0.80 4.50
C ALA A 517 0.90 -2.26 4.60
N THR A 518 1.67 -3.20 4.06
CA THR A 518 1.48 -4.66 4.19
C THR A 518 1.08 -5.06 5.61
N PRO A 519 0.05 -5.90 5.84
CA PRO A 519 -0.33 -6.36 7.17
C PRO A 519 0.89 -6.89 7.94
N THR A 520 1.12 -6.31 9.13
CA THR A 520 2.31 -6.60 9.93
C THR A 520 1.91 -6.71 11.39
N ILE A 521 2.25 -7.83 12.01
CA ILE A 521 2.19 -8.02 13.45
C ILE A 521 3.49 -7.45 14.02
N TYR A 522 3.38 -6.41 14.86
CA TYR A 522 4.55 -5.72 15.41
C TYR A 522 4.89 -6.21 16.81
N ASP A 523 6.19 -6.47 17.04
CA ASP A 523 6.81 -6.59 18.36
C ASP A 523 6.21 -7.70 19.21
N ILE A 524 6.04 -8.87 18.60
CA ILE A 524 5.69 -10.12 19.28
C ILE A 524 6.95 -10.80 19.82
N ASP A 525 6.77 -11.72 20.77
CA ASP A 525 7.85 -12.55 21.26
C ASP A 525 8.45 -13.39 20.12
N LEU A 526 9.74 -13.73 20.22
CA LEU A 526 10.41 -14.54 19.23
C LEU A 526 9.87 -15.97 19.19
N GLU A 527 9.46 -16.52 20.33
CA GLU A 527 8.84 -17.85 20.41
C GLU A 527 7.46 -17.81 19.76
N ASP A 528 6.60 -16.85 20.13
CA ASP A 528 5.32 -16.60 19.46
C ASP A 528 5.48 -16.36 17.95
N ALA A 529 6.52 -15.65 17.53
CA ALA A 529 6.79 -15.40 16.11
C ALA A 529 7.20 -16.67 15.37
N ARG A 530 7.94 -17.57 16.02
CA ARG A 530 8.29 -18.87 15.46
C ARG A 530 7.09 -19.81 15.43
N GLU A 531 6.26 -19.80 16.47
CA GLU A 531 5.03 -20.58 16.53
C GLU A 531 4.02 -20.09 15.47
N ALA A 532 3.74 -18.78 15.40
CA ALA A 532 2.85 -18.21 14.39
C ALA A 532 3.36 -18.44 12.95
N ASN A 533 4.67 -18.46 12.74
CA ASN A 533 5.27 -18.80 11.45
C ASN A 533 5.17 -20.31 11.15
N GLY A 534 5.41 -21.16 12.15
CA GLY A 534 5.24 -22.62 12.06
C GLY A 534 3.80 -23.03 11.78
N VAL A 535 2.85 -22.56 12.60
CA VAL A 535 1.40 -22.76 12.44
C VAL A 535 0.92 -22.18 11.12
N GLY A 536 1.35 -20.97 10.76
CA GLY A 536 1.01 -20.35 9.47
C GLY A 536 1.47 -21.19 8.29
N ARG A 537 2.67 -21.80 8.35
CA ARG A 537 3.19 -22.67 7.30
C ARG A 537 2.47 -24.02 7.24
N THR A 538 2.19 -24.65 8.38
CA THR A 538 1.50 -25.94 8.44
C THR A 538 0.04 -25.81 8.04
N ARG A 539 -0.68 -24.78 8.51
CA ARG A 539 -2.09 -24.54 8.14
C ARG A 539 -2.25 -24.06 6.70
N LEU A 540 -1.30 -23.27 6.19
CA LEU A 540 -1.24 -22.98 4.75
C LEU A 540 -1.11 -24.28 3.94
N GLN A 541 -0.26 -25.21 4.39
CA GLN A 541 -0.12 -26.51 3.73
C GLN A 541 -1.37 -27.40 3.87
N SER A 542 -2.06 -27.37 5.02
CA SER A 542 -3.33 -28.11 5.22
C SER A 542 -4.46 -27.55 4.38
N ALA A 543 -4.65 -26.23 4.35
CA ALA A 543 -5.69 -25.57 3.56
C ALA A 543 -5.48 -25.77 2.04
N LEU A 544 -4.22 -25.86 1.59
CA LEU A 544 -3.91 -26.22 0.20
C LEU A 544 -4.21 -27.70 -0.11
N ARG A 545 -4.08 -28.61 0.87
CA ARG A 545 -4.38 -30.05 0.71
C ARG A 545 -5.87 -30.37 0.75
N GLU A 546 -6.64 -29.73 1.64
CA GLU A 546 -8.10 -29.89 1.71
C GLU A 546 -8.77 -29.39 0.42
N ARG A 547 -8.25 -28.32 -0.19
CA ARG A 547 -8.79 -27.81 -1.45
C ARG A 547 -8.42 -28.65 -2.66
N ALA A 548 -7.20 -29.21 -2.70
CA ALA A 548 -6.85 -30.21 -3.71
C ALA A 548 -7.73 -31.48 -3.64
N GLN A 549 -8.43 -31.69 -2.52
CA GLN A 549 -9.43 -32.75 -2.34
C GLN A 549 -10.87 -32.29 -2.61
N SER A 550 -11.14 -30.99 -2.76
CA SER A 550 -12.48 -30.41 -2.87
C SER A 550 -12.82 -29.81 -4.25
N ASP A 551 -12.01 -30.08 -5.28
CA ASP A 551 -12.33 -29.69 -6.67
C ASP A 551 -13.34 -30.66 -7.34
N ASP A 552 -13.94 -31.57 -6.58
CA ASP A 552 -15.19 -32.23 -6.95
C ASP A 552 -16.23 -32.09 -5.81
N VAL A 553 -17.49 -31.96 -6.20
CA VAL A 553 -18.70 -31.66 -5.41
C VAL A 553 -19.02 -30.17 -5.21
N GLY A 554 -19.86 -29.69 -6.14
CA GLY A 554 -20.58 -28.44 -6.03
C GLY A 554 -21.39 -28.32 -4.73
N LEU A 555 -21.35 -27.14 -4.14
CA LEU A 555 -22.13 -26.79 -2.95
C LEU A 555 -23.62 -26.72 -3.33
N SER A 556 -24.35 -27.77 -2.98
CA SER A 556 -25.80 -27.76 -2.91
C SER A 556 -26.25 -26.79 -1.81
N VAL A 557 -27.12 -25.87 -2.21
CA VAL A 557 -27.90 -24.96 -1.37
C VAL A 557 -28.90 -25.74 -0.54
N ASP A 558 -29.02 -25.42 0.75
CA ASP A 558 -30.32 -25.28 1.41
C ASP A 558 -30.20 -24.38 2.65
N PHE A 559 -30.87 -23.22 2.60
CA PHE A 559 -31.12 -22.34 3.74
C PHE A 559 -32.62 -22.33 3.99
N THR A 560 -33.06 -22.95 5.09
CA THR A 560 -34.30 -22.55 5.77
C THR A 560 -33.96 -21.83 7.06
#